data_AF-A0A0R2CKI4-F1
#
_entry.id   AF-A0A0R2CKI4-F1
#
_cell.length_a   1.000
_cell.length_b   1.000
_cell.length_c   1.000
_cell.angle_alpha   90.00
_cell.angle_beta   90.00
_cell.angle_gamma   90.00
#
_symmetry.space_group_name_H-M   'P 1'
#
loop_
_entity.id
_entity.type
_entity.pdbx_description
1 polymer ?
#
loop_
_entity_poly.entity_id
_entity_poly.type
_entity_poly.pdbx_seq_one_letter_code
_entity_poly.pdbx_strand_id
1 'polypeptide(L)'
;MTDLKGLIFGMIVVAVIYVLERYLPKWFGAVPGILFLILMIYVFVVKGKGQIIEILVVLVVGEAILNGIWMQVLEARKIKAQKELEKMKAKDNMQK
;
A
#
# COMPACT_ATOMS: atom_id res chain seq x y z
N MET A 1 -7.23 -13.04 29.82
CA MET A 1 -7.29 -11.60 29.46
C MET A 1 -6.50 -11.27 28.18
N THR A 2 -5.65 -12.18 27.69
CA THR A 2 -4.80 -11.98 26.51
C THR A 2 -5.55 -12.25 25.18
N ASP A 3 -6.48 -13.21 25.17
CA ASP A 3 -7.20 -13.63 23.96
C ASP A 3 -8.19 -12.58 23.44
N LEU A 4 -8.91 -11.92 24.35
CA LEU A 4 -9.82 -10.81 24.00
C LEU A 4 -9.05 -9.62 23.42
N LYS A 5 -7.87 -9.29 23.95
CA LYS A 5 -7.03 -8.23 23.40
C LYS A 5 -6.50 -8.58 22.02
N GLY A 6 -6.08 -9.82 21.80
CA GLY A 6 -5.67 -10.31 20.48
C GLY A 6 -6.80 -10.28 19.46
N LEU A 7 -8.01 -10.66 19.87
CA LEU A 7 -9.20 -10.67 19.02
C LEU A 7 -9.66 -9.25 18.66
N ILE A 8 -9.67 -8.33 19.63
CA ILE A 8 -9.97 -6.91 19.41
C ILE A 8 -8.91 -6.29 18.49
N PHE A 9 -7.63 -6.62 18.69
CA PHE A 9 -6.55 -6.15 17.81
C PHE A 9 -6.72 -6.67 16.38
N GLY A 10 -7.08 -7.95 16.22
CA GLY A 10 -7.40 -8.54 14.93
C GLY A 10 -8.57 -7.85 14.23
N MET A 11 -9.66 -7.55 14.96
CA MET A 11 -10.81 -6.81 14.41
C MET A 11 -10.44 -5.39 14.00
N ILE A 12 -9.60 -4.70 14.78
CA ILE A 12 -9.10 -3.37 14.44
C ILE A 12 -8.24 -3.42 13.18
N VAL A 13 -7.34 -4.41 13.05
CA VAL A 13 -6.52 -4.60 11.84
C VAL A 13 -7.41 -4.84 10.62
N VAL A 14 -8.41 -5.71 10.73
CA VAL A 14 -9.36 -5.97 9.63
C VAL A 14 -10.18 -4.73 9.28
N ALA A 15 -10.66 -3.98 10.28
CA ALA A 15 -11.40 -2.74 10.06
C ALA A 15 -10.53 -1.68 9.38
N VAL A 16 -9.27 -1.55 9.79
CA VAL A 16 -8.28 -0.67 9.17
C VAL A 16 -8.04 -1.11 7.73
N ILE A 17 -7.79 -2.39 7.45
CA ILE A 17 -7.62 -2.92 6.09
C ILE A 17 -8.87 -2.65 5.24
N TYR A 18 -10.07 -2.87 5.77
CA TYR A 18 -11.33 -2.65 5.05
C TYR A 18 -11.57 -1.18 4.73
N VAL A 19 -11.31 -0.29 5.70
CA VAL A 19 -11.37 1.16 5.49
C VAL A 19 -10.30 1.58 4.50
N LEU A 20 -9.10 1.02 4.59
CA LEU A 20 -8.06 1.21 3.59
C LEU A 20 -8.58 0.80 2.21
N GLU A 21 -9.02 -0.43 2.01
CA GLU A 21 -9.46 -0.96 0.72
C GLU A 21 -10.60 -0.11 0.11
N ARG A 22 -11.52 0.35 0.96
CA ARG A 22 -12.70 1.12 0.55
C ARG A 22 -12.42 2.60 0.31
N TYR A 23 -11.51 3.22 1.06
CA TYR A 23 -11.20 4.64 0.94
C TYR A 23 -9.91 4.94 0.19
N LEU A 24 -9.06 3.96 -0.12
CA LEU A 24 -7.70 4.17 -0.64
C LEU A 24 -7.71 5.11 -1.86
N PRO A 25 -7.41 6.41 -1.70
CA PRO A 25 -7.37 7.34 -2.81
C PRO A 25 -6.12 7.03 -3.65
N LYS A 26 -6.06 7.53 -4.88
CA LYS A 26 -4.87 7.40 -5.77
C LYS A 26 -3.54 7.87 -5.13
N TRP A 27 -3.59 8.55 -3.99
CA TRP A 27 -2.45 9.11 -3.26
C TRP A 27 -2.03 8.26 -2.05
N PHE A 28 -2.81 7.24 -1.66
CA PHE A 28 -2.47 6.42 -0.47
C PHE A 28 -1.18 5.61 -0.66
N GLY A 29 -0.79 5.32 -1.90
CA GLY A 29 0.50 4.70 -2.19
C GLY A 29 1.70 5.53 -1.77
N ALA A 30 1.53 6.84 -1.70
CA ALA A 30 2.58 7.74 -1.20
C ALA A 30 2.72 7.64 0.33
N VAL A 31 1.69 7.21 1.06
CA VAL A 31 1.71 7.17 2.54
C VAL A 31 2.75 6.17 3.06
N PRO A 32 2.81 4.91 2.60
CA PRO A 32 3.89 3.98 2.94
C PRO A 32 5.29 4.51 2.62
N GLY A 33 5.47 5.17 1.47
CA GLY A 33 6.73 5.79 1.08
C GLY A 33 7.15 6.91 2.04
N ILE A 34 6.23 7.84 2.33
CA ILE A 34 6.47 8.96 3.26
C ILE A 34 6.80 8.45 4.66
N LEU A 35 6.09 7.42 5.15
CA LEU A 35 6.35 6.83 6.46
C LEU A 35 7.74 6.19 6.52
N PHE A 36 8.12 5.48 5.45
CA PHE A 36 9.43 4.86 5.31
C PHE A 36 10.55 5.92 5.28
N LEU A 37 10.35 7.01 4.54
CA LEU A 37 11.28 8.13 4.48
C LEU A 37 11.53 8.77 5.85
N ILE A 38 10.46 9.01 6.63
CA ILE A 38 10.57 9.52 8.00
C ILE A 38 11.36 8.55 8.89
N LEU A 39 11.10 7.24 8.78
CA LEU A 39 11.83 6.20 9.50
C LEU A 39 13.31 6.20 9.14
N MET A 40 13.64 6.33 7.86
CA MET A 40 15.02 6.38 7.37
C MET A 40 15.76 7.62 7.87
N ILE A 41 15.10 8.78 7.89
CA ILE A 41 15.65 10.01 8.49
C ILE A 41 15.94 9.80 9.98
N TYR A 42 15.00 9.19 10.71
CA TYR A 42 15.19 8.88 12.13
C TYR A 42 16.39 7.94 12.36
N VAL A 43 16.48 6.86 11.59
CA VAL A 43 17.61 5.92 11.66
C VAL A 43 18.93 6.63 11.35
N PHE A 44 18.94 7.51 10.35
CA PHE A 44 20.12 8.29 10.00
C PHE A 44 20.56 9.23 11.12
N VAL A 45 19.62 9.94 11.77
CA VAL A 45 19.93 10.85 12.90
C VAL A 45 20.43 10.07 14.13
N VAL A 46 19.83 8.92 14.43
CA VAL A 46 20.15 8.14 15.64
C VAL A 46 21.40 7.26 15.47
N LYS A 47 21.61 6.66 14.30
CA LYS A 47 22.69 5.69 14.03
C LYS A 47 23.79 6.19 13.08
N GLY A 48 23.73 7.44 12.62
CA GLY A 48 24.56 8.01 11.54
C GLY A 48 26.07 8.11 11.75
N LYS A 49 26.66 7.41 12.73
CA LYS A 49 28.11 7.49 13.01
C LYS A 49 28.98 6.54 12.16
N GLY A 50 28.43 5.79 11.20
CA GLY A 50 29.25 4.95 10.31
C GLY A 50 28.54 4.09 9.26
N GLN A 51 27.21 3.94 9.31
CA GLN A 51 26.46 3.02 8.43
C GLN A 51 25.80 3.71 7.22
N ILE A 52 26.39 4.80 6.71
CA ILE A 52 25.77 5.66 5.68
C ILE A 52 25.45 4.87 4.40
N ILE A 53 26.37 3.98 3.98
CA ILE A 53 26.19 3.15 2.77
C ILE A 53 25.05 2.15 2.96
N GLU A 54 24.96 1.49 4.12
CA GLU A 54 23.88 0.54 4.43
C GLU A 54 22.52 1.25 4.44
N ILE A 55 22.45 2.44 5.04
CA ILE A 55 21.25 3.28 5.07
C ILE A 55 20.83 3.66 3.65
N LEU A 56 21.77 4.05 2.78
CA LEU A 56 21.47 4.39 1.38
C LEU A 56 20.94 3.19 0.59
N VAL A 57 21.56 2.02 0.74
CA VAL A 57 21.09 0.78 0.07
C VAL A 57 19.69 0.43 0.51
N VAL A 58 19.41 0.46 1.82
CA VAL A 58 18.08 0.19 2.37
C VAL A 58 17.07 1.23 1.88
N LEU A 59 17.45 2.49 1.75
CA LEU A 59 16.57 3.54 1.24
C LEU A 59 16.15 3.26 -0.21
N VAL A 60 17.12 2.99 -1.09
CA VAL A 60 16.86 2.73 -2.51
C VAL A 60 16.04 1.46 -2.70
N VAL A 61 16.39 0.37 -2.01
CA VAL A 61 15.67 -0.91 -2.12
C VAL A 61 14.27 -0.80 -1.52
N GLY A 62 14.12 -0.14 -0.37
CA GLY A 62 12.83 0.06 0.28
C GLY A 62 11.86 0.87 -0.56
N GLU A 63 12.29 2.02 -1.07
CA GLU A 63 11.51 2.87 -1.98
C GLU A 63 11.11 2.13 -3.27
N ALA A 64 12.03 1.36 -3.86
CA ALA A 64 11.75 0.59 -5.07
C ALA A 64 10.67 -0.49 -4.85
N ILE A 65 10.72 -1.20 -3.73
CA ILE A 65 9.71 -2.20 -3.36
C ILE A 65 8.35 -1.52 -3.10
N LEU A 66 8.35 -0.43 -2.32
CA LEU A 66 7.14 0.33 -1.99
C LEU A 66 6.44 0.87 -3.24
N ASN A 67 7.18 1.50 -4.15
CA ASN A 67 6.64 1.98 -5.42
C ASN A 67 6.23 0.83 -6.35
N GLY A 68 7.00 -0.26 -6.38
CA GLY A 68 6.68 -1.44 -7.19
C GLY A 68 5.35 -2.08 -6.81
N ILE A 69 5.11 -2.27 -5.51
CA ILE A 69 3.83 -2.79 -4.99
C ILE A 69 2.69 -1.84 -5.35
N TRP A 70 2.90 -0.53 -5.21
CA TRP A 70 1.87 0.45 -5.54
C TRP A 70 1.48 0.44 -7.02
N MET A 71 2.46 0.37 -7.92
CA MET A 71 2.19 0.29 -9.37
C MET A 71 1.39 -0.96 -9.73
N GLN A 72 1.77 -2.13 -9.17
CA GLN A 72 1.04 -3.38 -9.41
C GLN A 72 -0.42 -3.29 -8.94
N VAL A 73 -0.67 -2.70 -7.77
CA VAL A 73 -2.03 -2.52 -7.23
C VAL A 73 -2.86 -1.56 -8.08
N LEU A 74 -2.26 -0.48 -8.58
CA LEU A 74 -2.92 0.46 -9.50
C LEU A 74 -3.30 -0.22 -10.83
N GLU A 75 -2.40 -1.02 -11.38
CA GLU A 75 -2.60 -1.71 -12.65
C GLU A 75 -3.69 -2.79 -12.53
N ALA A 76 -3.68 -3.56 -11.45
CA ALA A 76 -4.72 -4.55 -11.15
C ALA A 76 -6.12 -3.90 -11.02
N ARG A 77 -6.22 -2.71 -10.41
CA ARG A 77 -7.48 -1.96 -10.32
C ARG A 77 -7.97 -1.47 -11.68
N LYS A 78 -7.08 -0.99 -12.55
CA LYS A 78 -7.44 -0.56 -13.92
C LYS A 78 -7.99 -1.73 -14.75
N ILE A 79 -7.33 -2.89 -14.69
CA ILE A 79 -7.75 -4.09 -15.44
C ILE A 79 -9.14 -4.55 -14.97
N LYS A 80 -9.38 -4.54 -13.65
CA LYS A 80 -10.69 -4.92 -13.09
C LYS A 80 -11.81 -3.98 -13.55
N ALA A 81 -11.56 -2.67 -13.54
CA ALA A 81 -12.51 -1.67 -14.02
C ALA A 81 -12.81 -1.80 -15.53
N GLN A 82 -11.79 -2.06 -16.36
CA GLN A 82 -11.99 -2.30 -17.80
C GLN A 82 -12.82 -3.55 -18.06
N LYS A 83 -12.55 -4.64 -17.34
CA LYS A 83 -13.36 -5.88 -17.45
C LYS A 83 -14.82 -5.66 -17.08
N GLU A 84 -15.13 -4.84 -16.08
CA GLU A 84 -16.52 -4.53 -15.74
C GLU A 84 -17.19 -3.67 -16.80
N LEU A 85 -16.48 -2.69 -17.38
CA LEU A 85 -16.99 -1.87 -18.48
C LEU A 85 -17.26 -2.70 -19.75
N GLU A 86 -16.38 -3.64 -20.09
CA GLU A 86 -16.59 -4.54 -21.23
C GLU A 86 -17.79 -5.46 -21.02
N LYS A 87 -17.99 -5.99 -19.81
CA LYS A 87 -19.19 -6.77 -19.48
C LYS A 87 -20.47 -5.96 -19.61
N MET A 88 -20.46 -4.69 -19.18
CA MET A 88 -21.62 -3.81 -19.34
C MET A 88 -21.91 -3.52 -20.81
N LYS A 89 -20.89 -3.22 -21.62
CA LYS A 89 -21.04 -3.01 -23.08
C LYS A 89 -21.55 -4.27 -23.80
N ALA A 90 -21.04 -5.45 -23.44
CA ALA A 90 -21.49 -6.71 -24.04
C ALA A 90 -22.96 -7.03 -23.70
N LYS A 91 -23.41 -6.65 -22.49
CA LYS A 91 -24.80 -6.82 -22.06
C LYS A 91 -25.75 -5.86 -22.77
N ASP A 92 -25.31 -4.62 -22.99
CA ASP A 92 -26.07 -3.58 -23.70
C ASP A 92 -26.23 -3.90 -25.20
N ASN A 93 -25.17 -4.42 -25.83
CA ASN A 93 -25.23 -4.89 -27.22
C ASN A 93 -26.09 -6.15 -27.42
N MET A 94 -26.34 -6.96 -26.38
CA MET A 94 -27.23 -8.11 -26.46
C MET A 94 -28.72 -7.76 -26.25
N GLN A 95 -29.03 -6.54 -25.80
CA GLN A 95 -30.40 -6.05 -25.61
C GLN A 95 -30.92 -5.21 -26.79
N LYS A 96 -30.10 -4.97 -27.82
CA LYS A 96 -30.46 -4.29 -29.07
C LYS A 96 -30.69 -5.29 -30.19
#